data_AF-A0A448TWC8-F1
#
_entry.id   AF-A0A448TWC8-F1
#
_cell.length_a   1.000
_cell.length_b   1.000
_cell.length_c   1.000
_cell.angle_alpha   90.00
_cell.angle_beta   90.00
_cell.angle_gamma   90.00
#
_symmetry.space_group_name_H-M   'P 1'
#
loop_
_entity.id
_entity.type
_entity.pdbx_description
1 polymer ?
#
loop_
_entity_poly.entity_id
_entity_poly.type
_entity_poly.pdbx_seq_one_letter_code
_entity_poly.pdbx_strand_id
1 'polypeptide(L)' 'MLDMSLVNLTHEQQQEAVEKIQALMREGVSSGEAIAYVAAELRKAHQSKKSIGEMHAEDESDK' A
#
# COMPACT_ATOMS: atom_id res chain seq x y z
N MET A 1 17.70 -2.93 7.43
CA MET A 1 16.95 -1.74 6.95
C MET A 1 15.52 -2.19 6.78
N LEU A 2 14.67 -1.90 7.76
CA LEU A 2 13.25 -2.25 7.73
C LEU A 2 12.57 -1.28 6.77
N ASP A 3 11.95 -1.85 5.74
CA ASP A 3 11.30 -1.18 4.62
C ASP A 3 10.34 -0.08 5.10
N MET A 4 10.66 1.17 4.75
CA MET A 4 9.89 2.38 5.08
C MET A 4 8.50 2.42 4.40
N SER A 5 8.16 1.47 3.53
CA SER A 5 6.83 1.38 2.90
C SER A 5 5.72 1.03 3.90
N LEU A 6 6.03 0.28 4.96
CA LEU A 6 5.12 0.05 6.09
C LEU A 6 4.86 1.33 6.89
N VAL A 7 5.80 2.29 6.88
CA VAL A 7 5.70 3.56 7.62
C VAL A 7 4.80 4.57 6.90
N ASN A 8 4.45 4.34 5.63
CA ASN A 8 3.58 5.22 4.85
C ASN A 8 2.09 4.82 4.84
N LEU A 9 1.71 3.76 5.58
CA LEU A 9 0.31 3.40 5.78
C LEU A 9 -0.28 4.18 6.98
N THR A 10 -1.55 4.58 6.88
CA THR A 10 -2.27 5.02 8.07
C THR A 10 -2.47 3.83 9.03
N HIS A 11 -2.66 4.11 10.33
CA HIS A 11 -2.98 3.06 11.31
C HIS A 11 -4.17 2.21 10.90
N GLU A 12 -5.17 2.82 10.25
CA GLU A 12 -6.35 2.14 9.73
C GLU A 12 -6.01 1.17 8.58
N GLN A 13 -5.19 1.62 7.61
CA GLN A 13 -4.74 0.76 6.51
C GLN A 13 -3.87 -0.39 7.01
N GLN A 14 -3.07 -0.15 8.06
CA GLN A 14 -2.26 -1.20 8.68
C GLN A 14 -3.15 -2.25 9.35
N GLN A 15 -4.20 -1.83 10.06
CA GLN A 15 -5.16 -2.73 10.68
C GLN A 15 -5.93 -3.54 9.63
N GLU A 16 -6.41 -2.88 8.57
CA GLU A 16 -7.09 -3.54 7.45
C GLU A 16 -6.19 -4.58 6.77
N ALA A 17 -4.91 -4.24 6.54
CA ALA A 17 -3.93 -5.15 5.97
C ALA A 17 -3.75 -6.41 6.85
N VAL A 18 -3.68 -6.25 8.16
CA VAL A 18 -3.55 -7.36 9.12
C VAL A 18 -4.80 -8.25 9.10
N GLU A 19 -5.99 -7.67 9.14
CA GLU A 19 -7.26 -8.43 9.10
C GLU A 19 -7.41 -9.21 7.80
N LYS A 20 -7.01 -8.61 6.67
CA LYS A 20 -7.06 -9.25 5.35
C LYS A 20 -6.09 -10.43 5.24
N ILE A 21 -4.86 -10.27 5.76
CA ILE A 21 -3.89 -11.38 5.85
C ILE A 21 -4.45 -12.51 6.72
N GLN A 22 -5.04 -12.19 7.88
CA GLN A 22 -5.63 -13.20 8.76
C GLN A 22 -6.84 -13.91 8.12
N ALA A 23 -7.67 -13.20 7.36
CA ALA A 23 -8.77 -13.80 6.61
C ALA A 23 -8.26 -14.81 5.57
N LEU A 24 -7.27 -14.40 4.76
CA LEU A 24 -6.64 -15.27 3.76
C LEU A 24 -6.01 -16.51 4.41
N MET A 25 -5.36 -16.35 5.55
CA MET A 25 -4.81 -17.48 6.30
C MET A 25 -5.89 -18.45 6.80
N ARG A 26 -7.07 -17.96 7.21
CA ARG A 26 -8.20 -18.83 7.59
C ARG A 26 -8.77 -19.60 6.41
N GLU A 27 -8.67 -19.05 5.20
CA GLU A 27 -9.03 -19.72 3.95
C GLU A 27 -7.98 -20.74 3.50
N GLY A 28 -6.83 -20.82 4.19
CA GLY A 28 -5.75 -21.75 3.88
C GLY A 28 -4.67 -21.16 2.95
N VAL A 29 -4.71 -19.86 2.67
CA VAL A 29 -3.67 -19.17 1.91
C VAL A 29 -2.40 -19.06 2.75
N SER A 30 -1.25 -19.32 2.14
CA SER A 30 0.04 -19.20 2.83
C SER A 30 0.31 -17.75 3.23
N SER A 31 0.98 -17.54 4.37
CA SER A 31 1.26 -16.19 4.87
C SER A 31 2.04 -15.33 3.86
N GLY A 32 2.95 -15.94 3.08
CA GLY A 32 3.70 -15.21 2.04
C GLY A 32 2.83 -14.73 0.88
N GLU A 33 1.88 -15.56 0.46
CA GLU A 33 0.95 -15.23 -0.63
C GLU A 33 -0.10 -14.22 -0.17
N ALA A 34 -0.57 -14.32 1.07
CA ALA A 34 -1.46 -13.34 1.68
C ALA A 34 -0.81 -11.96 1.79
N ILE A 35 0.46 -11.89 2.21
CA ILE A 35 1.21 -10.63 2.26
C ILE A 35 1.40 -10.05 0.85
N ALA A 36 1.72 -10.89 -0.14
CA ALA A 36 1.90 -10.44 -1.52
C ALA A 36 0.61 -9.84 -2.09
N TYR A 37 -0.55 -10.46 -1.81
CA TYR A 37 -1.86 -9.96 -2.22
C TYR A 37 -2.16 -8.58 -1.63
N VAL A 38 -1.99 -8.44 -0.31
CA VAL A 38 -2.24 -7.16 0.38
C VAL A 38 -1.24 -6.08 -0.05
N ALA A 39 0.03 -6.42 -0.26
CA ALA A 39 1.02 -5.49 -0.78
C ALA A 39 0.67 -5.00 -2.20
N ALA A 40 0.13 -5.87 -3.06
CA ALA A 40 -0.32 -5.50 -4.39
C ALA A 40 -1.54 -4.54 -4.33
N GLU A 41 -2.51 -4.82 -3.47
CA GLU A 41 -3.67 -3.93 -3.26
C GLU A 41 -3.25 -2.56 -2.72
N LEU A 42 -2.35 -2.53 -1.72
CA LEU A 42 -1.83 -1.28 -1.17
C LEU A 42 -1.10 -0.48 -2.25
N ARG A 43 -0.23 -1.10 -3.06
CA ARG A 43 0.42 -0.41 -4.18
C ARG A 43 -0.60 0.16 -5.19
N LYS A 44 -1.65 -0.59 -5.51
CA LYS A 44 -2.72 -0.13 -6.42
C LYS A 44 -3.50 1.05 -5.82
N ALA A 45 -3.81 1.01 -4.52
CA ALA A 45 -4.48 2.09 -3.81
C ALA A 45 -3.60 3.35 -3.68
N HIS A 46 -2.29 3.19 -3.49
CA HIS A 46 -1.34 4.29 -3.47
C HIS A 46 -1.14 4.90 -4.87
N GLN A 47 -1.08 4.09 -5.92
CA GLN A 47 -1.01 4.58 -7.31
C GLN A 47 -2.30 5.31 -7.72
N SER A 48 -3.49 4.83 -7.32
CA SER A 48 -4.73 5.54 -7.59
C SER A 48 -4.82 6.88 -6.84
N LYS A 49 -4.30 6.95 -5.60
CA LYS A 49 -4.15 8.22 -4.87
C LYS A 49 -3.16 9.17 -5.56
N LYS A 50 -2.04 8.68 -6.09
CA LYS A 50 -1.08 9.48 -6.86
C LYS A 50 -1.71 10.06 -8.14
N SER A 51 -2.58 9.28 -8.79
CA SER A 51 -3.28 9.69 -10.01
C SER A 51 -4.29 10.84 -9.82
N ILE A 52 -4.76 11.07 -8.59
CA ILE A 52 -5.69 12.17 -8.27
C ILE A 52 -4.96 13.35 -7.60
N GLY A 53 -3.77 13.12 -7.03
CA GLY A 53 -2.96 14.12 -6.33
C GLY A 53 -1.78 14.72 -7.10
N GLU A 54 -1.37 14.14 -8.23
CA GLU A 54 -0.24 14.64 -9.02
C GLU A 54 -0.72 15.59 -10.13
N MET A 55 -1.44 16.64 -9.69
CA MET A 55 -1.64 17.89 -10.45
C MET A 55 -1.08 19.06 -9.62
N HIS A 56 0.16 18.94 -9.14
CA HIS A 56 0.95 20.12 -8.78
C HIS A 56 2.43 19.79 -8.66
N ALA A 57 3.22 20.74 -9.18
CA ALA A 57 4.64 20.96 -8.96
C ALA A 57 5.63 20.16 -9.82
N GLU A 58 5.55 20.35 -11.15
CA GLU A 58 6.75 20.49 -11.98
C GLU A 58 6.56 21.70 -12.93
N ASP A 59 6.63 22.90 -12.38
CA ASP A 59 7.05 24.10 -13.13
C ASP A 59 7.78 25.04 -12.17
N GLU A 60 9.07 24.76 -11.93
CA GLU A 60 10.01 25.84 -11.67
C GLU A 60 11.27 25.64 -12.51
N SER A 61 11.50 26.67 -13.35
CA SER A 61 12.79 27.19 -13.78
C SER A 61 13.35 26.68 -15.11
N ASP A 62 12.91 27.31 -16.21
CA ASP A 62 13.84 27.72 -17.28
C ASP A 62 13.42 29.06 -17.89
N LYS A 63 14.06 30.14 -17.40
CA LYS A 63 14.25 31.40 -18.13
C LYS A 63 15.45 32.18 -17.60
#